data_AF-A0A844IPM1-F1
#
_entry.id   AF-A0A844IPM1-F1
#
_cell.length_a   1.000
_cell.length_b   1.000
_cell.length_c   1.000
_cell.angle_alpha   90.00
_cell.angle_beta   90.00
_cell.angle_gamma   90.00
#
_symmetry.space_group_name_H-M   'P 1'
#
loop_
_entity.id
_entity.type
_entity.pdbx_description
1 polymer ?
#
loop_
_entity_poly.entity_id
_entity_poly.type
_entity_poly.pdbx_seq_one_letter_code
_entity_poly.pdbx_strand_id
1 'polypeptide(L)'
;MPFVQIKIPDQLLIPFGGPKWSIERISVVGVSTTGTYLQSDTPLAYVDRSKACALRLRDFTKVMPGSWKDENDSFAALNILQQHLREKCELATDSEKIFLDLYFEYCRQSVTLPNGIENIYKKKKKDPPPPYNDRNWVFEAIMPLPQAHLYQNDPMEDDFHFAPNRMMKVDFAFWTGERLVAVEIDGSSHSGSEAHIHKDRLLQRSGVQVIHILNNEITKYGMKVIHRLLPPEMTQFWKSSEENYRSNPLDETIPF
;
A
#
# COMPACT_ATOMS: atom_id res chain seq x y z
N MET A 1 -22.59 2.11 33.97
CA MET A 1 -22.35 0.66 33.85
C MET A 1 -20.88 0.48 33.51
N PRO A 2 -20.16 -0.50 34.09
CA PRO A 2 -18.78 -0.78 33.69
C PRO A 2 -18.75 -1.33 32.26
N PHE A 3 -17.82 -0.84 31.45
CA PHE A 3 -17.59 -1.32 30.09
C PHE A 3 -16.42 -2.32 30.09
N VAL A 4 -16.50 -3.36 29.24
CA VAL A 4 -15.38 -4.27 28.98
C VAL A 4 -14.73 -3.87 27.65
N GLN A 5 -13.41 -3.70 27.66
CA GLN A 5 -12.63 -3.35 26.48
C GLN A 5 -11.67 -4.51 26.13
N ILE A 6 -11.63 -4.90 24.86
CA ILE A 6 -10.81 -6.03 24.37
C ILE A 6 -9.83 -5.51 23.32
N LYS A 7 -8.53 -5.73 23.54
CA LYS A 7 -7.48 -5.42 22.57
C LYS A 7 -7.16 -6.68 21.78
N ILE A 8 -7.23 -6.61 20.46
CA ILE A 8 -6.73 -7.68 19.58
C ILE A 8 -5.30 -7.30 19.19
N PRO A 9 -4.26 -8.00 19.70
CA PRO A 9 -2.88 -7.67 19.40
C PRO A 9 -2.57 -7.93 17.92
N ASP A 10 -1.57 -7.20 17.40
CA ASP A 10 -1.03 -7.40 16.06
C ASP A 10 -2.00 -7.20 14.88
N GLN A 11 -3.19 -6.68 15.14
CA GLN A 11 -4.14 -6.29 14.10
C GLN A 11 -4.05 -4.79 13.83
N LEU A 12 -3.87 -4.43 12.57
CA LEU A 12 -3.92 -3.05 12.10
C LEU A 12 -5.12 -2.87 11.17
N LEU A 13 -5.82 -1.76 11.37
CA LEU A 13 -6.83 -1.24 10.47
C LEU A 13 -6.28 0.08 9.93
N ILE A 14 -6.12 0.16 8.60
CA ILE A 14 -5.54 1.31 7.91
C ILE A 14 -6.58 1.85 6.93
N PRO A 15 -7.38 2.83 7.35
CA PRO A 15 -8.30 3.56 6.48
C PRO A 15 -7.51 4.43 5.51
N PHE A 16 -7.92 4.48 4.26
CA PHE A 16 -7.19 5.22 3.24
C PHE A 16 -8.12 5.81 2.17
N GLY A 17 -7.58 6.70 1.35
CA GLY A 17 -8.25 7.28 0.19
C GLY A 17 -9.10 8.54 0.44
N GLY A 18 -9.29 9.00 1.67
CA GLY A 18 -10.05 10.22 1.97
C GLY A 18 -9.22 11.26 2.73
N PRO A 19 -9.56 12.56 2.69
CA PRO A 19 -8.88 13.60 3.47
C PRO A 19 -9.44 13.69 4.89
N LYS A 20 -10.67 13.20 5.09
CA LYS A 20 -11.38 13.19 6.35
C LYS A 20 -11.81 11.77 6.66
N TRP A 21 -11.43 11.35 7.85
CA TRP A 21 -11.69 10.02 8.35
C TRP A 21 -12.18 10.08 9.79
N SER A 22 -13.13 9.21 10.13
CA SER A 22 -13.61 9.00 11.49
C SER A 22 -13.68 7.51 11.76
N ILE A 23 -13.26 7.08 12.95
CA ILE A 23 -13.28 5.67 13.36
C ILE A 23 -14.69 5.07 13.36
N GLU A 24 -15.73 5.91 13.51
CA GLU A 24 -17.14 5.52 13.48
C GLU A 24 -17.58 4.90 12.15
N ARG A 25 -16.79 5.09 11.09
CA ARG A 25 -16.99 4.50 9.77
C ARG A 25 -16.58 3.04 9.70
N ILE A 26 -15.97 2.49 10.75
CA ILE A 26 -15.73 1.06 10.92
C ILE A 26 -16.69 0.56 12.00
N SER A 27 -17.48 -0.46 11.66
CA SER A 27 -18.39 -1.08 12.60
C SER A 27 -18.22 -2.59 12.62
N VAL A 28 -18.41 -3.18 13.80
CA VAL A 28 -18.57 -4.63 13.94
C VAL A 28 -20.00 -4.96 13.51
N VAL A 29 -20.14 -5.71 12.42
CA VAL A 29 -21.46 -6.08 11.87
C VAL A 29 -21.88 -7.48 12.26
N GLY A 30 -20.96 -8.29 12.78
CA GLY A 30 -21.27 -9.63 13.27
C GLY A 30 -20.12 -10.25 14.04
N VAL A 31 -20.47 -11.21 14.88
CA VAL A 31 -19.51 -12.10 15.57
C VAL A 31 -20.05 -13.51 15.42
N SER A 32 -19.20 -14.43 15.01
CA SER A 32 -19.51 -15.86 14.91
C SER A 32 -18.45 -16.69 15.62
N THR A 33 -18.60 -18.02 15.58
CA THR A 33 -17.58 -18.96 16.00
C THR A 33 -16.33 -18.94 15.11
N THR A 34 -16.40 -18.33 13.92
CA THR A 34 -15.31 -18.29 12.94
C THR A 34 -14.64 -16.92 12.85
N GLY A 35 -15.22 -15.85 13.42
CA GLY A 35 -14.54 -14.56 13.49
C GLY A 35 -15.42 -13.38 13.85
N THR A 36 -14.78 -12.21 13.85
CA THR A 36 -15.41 -10.90 13.97
C THR A 36 -15.44 -10.24 12.60
N TYR A 37 -16.62 -9.79 12.18
CA TYR A 37 -16.82 -9.20 10.87
C TYR A 37 -16.90 -7.69 11.00
N LEU A 38 -16.03 -7.00 10.26
CA LEU A 38 -16.00 -5.55 10.19
C LEU A 38 -16.58 -5.09 8.85
N GLN A 39 -17.31 -3.99 8.87
CA GLN A 39 -17.71 -3.29 7.67
C GLN A 39 -17.15 -1.86 7.72
N SER A 40 -16.73 -1.37 6.55
CA SER A 40 -16.39 0.02 6.34
C SER A 40 -17.03 0.53 5.07
N ASP A 41 -17.44 1.80 5.08
CA ASP A 41 -17.94 2.54 3.92
C ASP A 41 -16.82 3.27 3.16
N THR A 42 -15.55 3.05 3.55
CA THR A 42 -14.35 3.52 2.85
C THR A 42 -13.40 2.37 2.55
N PRO A 43 -12.41 2.60 1.67
CA PRO A 43 -11.24 1.74 1.61
C PRO A 43 -10.61 1.52 2.99
N LEU A 44 -10.38 0.25 3.32
CA LEU A 44 -9.86 -0.17 4.61
C LEU A 44 -8.94 -1.37 4.42
N ALA A 45 -7.66 -1.19 4.70
CA ALA A 45 -6.74 -2.31 4.76
C ALA A 45 -6.73 -2.92 6.15
N TYR A 46 -6.95 -4.23 6.22
CA TYR A 46 -6.77 -5.02 7.44
C TYR A 46 -5.47 -5.81 7.32
N VAL A 47 -4.60 -5.65 8.31
CA VAL A 47 -3.28 -6.30 8.36
C VAL A 47 -3.14 -7.06 9.67
N ASP A 48 -2.91 -8.36 9.54
CA ASP A 48 -2.48 -9.22 10.64
C ASP A 48 -0.96 -9.31 10.65
N ARG A 49 -0.33 -8.53 11.53
CA ARG A 49 1.14 -8.42 11.61
C ARG A 49 1.79 -9.74 12.02
N SER A 50 1.06 -10.62 12.71
CA SER A 50 1.59 -11.92 13.14
C SER A 50 1.91 -12.85 11.96
N LYS A 51 1.26 -12.64 10.81
CA LYS A 51 1.48 -13.42 9.59
C LYS A 51 2.69 -12.99 8.78
N ALA A 52 3.28 -11.84 9.12
CA ALA A 52 4.39 -11.23 8.40
C ALA A 52 4.20 -11.12 6.87
N CYS A 53 2.95 -11.02 6.38
CA CYS A 53 2.63 -11.04 4.96
C CYS A 53 2.37 -9.63 4.44
N ALA A 54 3.05 -9.25 3.37
CA ALA A 54 2.89 -7.95 2.73
C ALA A 54 1.49 -7.79 2.13
N LEU A 55 0.97 -6.56 2.16
CA LEU A 55 -0.27 -6.24 1.45
C LEU A 55 0.08 -6.00 -0.02
N ARG A 56 -0.41 -6.85 -0.91
CA ARG A 56 -0.01 -6.85 -2.33
C ARG A 56 -1.13 -6.34 -3.23
N LEU A 57 -0.80 -5.97 -4.47
CA LEU A 57 -1.82 -5.55 -5.45
C LEU A 57 -2.87 -6.63 -5.73
N ARG A 58 -2.52 -7.93 -5.61
CA ARG A 58 -3.50 -9.04 -5.67
C ARG A 58 -4.57 -9.01 -4.56
N ASP A 59 -4.35 -8.26 -3.47
CA ASP A 59 -5.32 -8.13 -2.37
C ASP A 59 -6.29 -6.96 -2.57
N PHE A 60 -6.18 -6.23 -3.69
CA PHE A 60 -6.89 -4.99 -3.93
C PHE A 60 -8.42 -5.08 -3.72
N THR A 61 -9.06 -6.12 -4.24
CA THR A 61 -10.52 -6.31 -4.11
C THR A 61 -10.97 -6.63 -2.68
N LYS A 62 -10.05 -7.04 -1.80
CA LYS A 62 -10.34 -7.28 -0.37
C LYS A 62 -10.36 -6.00 0.46
N VAL A 63 -9.71 -4.95 -0.02
CA VAL A 63 -9.51 -3.69 0.72
C VAL A 63 -10.19 -2.48 0.09
N MET A 64 -10.56 -2.59 -1.20
CA MET A 64 -11.30 -1.58 -1.94
C MET A 64 -12.76 -2.00 -2.12
N PRO A 65 -13.73 -1.22 -1.60
CA PRO A 65 -15.13 -1.49 -1.87
C PRO A 65 -15.44 -1.18 -3.34
N GLY A 66 -16.14 -2.08 -4.01
CA GLY A 66 -16.57 -1.88 -5.38
C GLY A 66 -17.01 -3.15 -6.08
N SER A 67 -17.66 -2.97 -7.23
CA SER A 67 -17.89 -4.03 -8.21
C SER A 67 -16.86 -3.89 -9.31
N TRP A 68 -16.12 -4.96 -9.57
CA TRP A 68 -15.02 -4.97 -10.52
C TRP A 68 -15.43 -5.73 -11.77
N LYS A 69 -14.99 -5.26 -12.93
CA LYS A 69 -15.18 -6.01 -14.17
C LYS A 69 -14.07 -7.03 -14.27
N ASP A 70 -14.45 -8.23 -14.71
CA ASP A 70 -13.49 -9.28 -15.07
C ASP A 70 -12.52 -8.75 -16.13
N GLU A 71 -11.22 -8.90 -15.90
CA GLU A 71 -10.16 -8.44 -16.79
C GLU A 71 -8.96 -9.38 -16.66
N ASN A 72 -8.70 -10.15 -17.73
CA ASN A 72 -7.68 -11.20 -17.74
C ASN A 72 -6.30 -10.69 -18.18
N ASP A 73 -6.20 -9.57 -18.90
CA ASP A 73 -4.89 -9.00 -19.22
C ASP A 73 -4.31 -8.28 -18.00
N SER A 74 -3.14 -8.74 -17.53
CA SER A 74 -2.52 -8.24 -16.31
C SER A 74 -2.26 -6.73 -16.36
N PHE A 75 -1.94 -6.16 -17.53
CA PHE A 75 -1.64 -4.73 -17.65
C PHE A 75 -2.90 -3.88 -17.76
N ALA A 76 -3.95 -4.38 -18.42
CA ALA A 76 -5.27 -3.76 -18.41
C ALA A 76 -5.84 -3.74 -16.98
N ALA A 77 -5.78 -4.87 -16.27
CA ALA A 77 -6.20 -4.95 -14.87
C ALA A 77 -5.41 -3.97 -13.99
N LEU A 78 -4.08 -3.95 -14.13
CA LEU A 78 -3.22 -2.98 -13.42
C LEU A 78 -3.62 -1.53 -13.68
N ASN A 79 -3.97 -1.17 -14.93
CA ASN A 79 -4.44 0.17 -15.28
C ASN A 79 -5.78 0.50 -14.58
N ILE A 80 -6.70 -0.47 -14.50
CA ILE A 80 -7.96 -0.30 -13.77
C ILE A 80 -7.68 -0.01 -12.30
N LEU A 81 -6.76 -0.75 -11.66
CA LEU A 81 -6.37 -0.51 -10.26
C LEU A 81 -5.79 0.89 -10.07
N GLN A 82 -4.84 1.28 -10.93
CA GLN A 82 -4.19 2.60 -10.90
C GLN A 82 -5.22 3.72 -11.06
N GLN A 83 -6.07 3.63 -12.09
CA GLN A 83 -7.09 4.64 -12.37
C GLN A 83 -8.07 4.75 -11.21
N HIS A 84 -8.50 3.62 -10.65
CA HIS A 84 -9.42 3.61 -9.53
C HIS A 84 -8.80 4.29 -8.30
N LEU A 85 -7.56 3.97 -7.93
CA LEU A 85 -6.87 4.66 -6.83
C LEU A 85 -6.74 6.16 -7.12
N ARG A 86 -6.38 6.53 -8.34
CA ARG A 86 -6.22 7.95 -8.73
C ARG A 86 -7.53 8.74 -8.64
N GLU A 87 -8.65 8.13 -9.01
CA GLU A 87 -9.96 8.80 -9.08
C GLU A 87 -10.71 8.76 -7.74
N LYS A 88 -10.55 7.68 -6.97
CA LYS A 88 -11.31 7.45 -5.73
C LYS A 88 -10.53 7.78 -4.48
N CYS A 89 -9.20 7.75 -4.52
CA CYS A 89 -8.39 8.30 -3.45
C CYS A 89 -8.19 9.79 -3.69
N GLU A 90 -8.57 10.63 -2.73
CA GLU A 90 -8.48 12.09 -2.80
C GLU A 90 -7.01 12.56 -2.66
N LEU A 91 -6.17 12.24 -3.65
CA LEU A 91 -4.79 12.70 -3.76
C LEU A 91 -4.77 14.24 -3.79
N ALA A 92 -4.10 14.83 -2.80
CA ALA A 92 -4.21 16.26 -2.51
C ALA A 92 -3.41 17.11 -3.50
N THR A 93 -2.30 16.56 -4.03
CA THR A 93 -1.38 17.28 -4.92
C THR A 93 -1.18 16.56 -6.25
N ASP A 94 -0.74 17.30 -7.28
CA ASP A 94 -0.37 16.71 -8.55
C ASP A 94 0.90 15.85 -8.45
N SER A 95 1.81 16.18 -7.53
CA SER A 95 2.99 15.37 -7.25
C SER A 95 2.62 13.98 -6.71
N GLU A 96 1.60 13.88 -5.86
CA GLU A 96 1.07 12.58 -5.41
C GLU A 96 0.52 11.75 -6.56
N LYS A 97 -0.24 12.36 -7.48
CA LYS A 97 -0.73 11.67 -8.68
C LYS A 97 0.42 11.19 -9.55
N ILE A 98 1.44 12.03 -9.75
CA ILE A 98 2.64 11.66 -10.53
C ILE A 98 3.40 10.53 -9.83
N PHE A 99 3.56 10.58 -8.51
CA PHE A 99 4.22 9.51 -7.76
C PHE A 99 3.47 8.17 -7.93
N LEU A 100 2.13 8.18 -7.80
CA LEU A 100 1.32 7.00 -8.03
C LEU A 100 1.52 6.45 -9.44
N ASP A 101 1.51 7.32 -10.47
CA ASP A 101 1.75 6.92 -11.85
C ASP A 101 3.15 6.30 -12.04
N LEU A 102 4.18 6.93 -11.48
CA LEU A 102 5.55 6.43 -11.52
C LEU A 102 5.66 5.07 -10.83
N TYR A 103 4.99 4.86 -9.70
CA TYR A 103 5.01 3.58 -9.00
C TYR A 103 4.36 2.45 -9.82
N PHE A 104 3.21 2.70 -10.45
CA PHE A 104 2.54 1.71 -11.30
C PHE A 104 3.31 1.43 -12.59
N GLU A 105 3.87 2.47 -13.23
CA GLU A 105 4.74 2.29 -14.38
C GLU A 105 6.03 1.52 -14.02
N TYR A 106 6.59 1.77 -12.84
CA TYR A 106 7.71 0.99 -12.31
C TYR A 106 7.36 -0.50 -12.21
N CYS A 107 6.19 -0.83 -11.64
CA CYS A 107 5.74 -2.22 -11.50
C CYS A 107 5.61 -2.90 -12.88
N ARG A 108 5.04 -2.19 -13.86
CA ARG A 108 4.92 -2.64 -15.26
C ARG A 108 6.27 -2.90 -15.91
N GLN A 109 7.22 -1.97 -15.77
CA GLN A 109 8.56 -2.12 -16.32
C GLN A 109 9.34 -3.26 -15.66
N SER A 110 9.13 -3.48 -14.36
CA SER A 110 9.86 -4.49 -13.59
C SER A 110 9.58 -5.93 -14.03
N VAL A 111 8.40 -6.19 -14.59
CA VAL A 111 8.00 -7.51 -15.11
C VAL A 111 8.14 -7.62 -16.63
N THR A 112 8.50 -6.53 -17.31
CA THR A 112 8.70 -6.51 -18.75
C THR A 112 10.15 -6.85 -19.07
N LEU A 113 10.35 -7.83 -19.96
CA LEU A 113 11.70 -8.23 -20.35
C LEU A 113 12.42 -7.06 -21.05
N PRO A 114 13.67 -6.72 -20.68
CA PRO A 114 14.40 -5.65 -21.34
C PRO A 114 14.62 -5.94 -22.83
N ASN A 115 14.54 -4.88 -23.65
CA ASN A 115 14.76 -4.95 -25.09
C ASN A 115 16.10 -5.63 -25.42
N GLY A 116 16.08 -6.55 -26.38
CA GLY A 116 17.26 -7.28 -26.85
C GLY A 116 17.58 -8.58 -26.09
N ILE A 117 17.02 -8.79 -24.90
CA ILE A 117 17.20 -10.04 -24.13
C ILE A 117 16.23 -11.14 -24.61
N GLU A 118 15.08 -10.76 -25.16
CA GLU A 118 14.05 -11.71 -25.63
C GLU A 118 14.61 -12.71 -26.65
N ASN A 119 15.40 -12.20 -27.61
CA ASN A 119 16.03 -13.02 -28.63
C ASN A 119 17.03 -14.03 -28.04
N ILE A 120 17.63 -13.72 -26.89
CA ILE A 120 18.57 -14.62 -26.21
C ILE A 120 17.81 -15.82 -25.62
N TYR A 121 16.70 -15.58 -24.92
CA TYR A 121 15.88 -16.65 -24.33
C TYR A 121 15.20 -17.49 -25.41
N LYS A 122 14.66 -16.85 -26.46
CA LYS A 122 14.12 -17.53 -27.64
C LYS A 122 15.14 -18.46 -28.30
N LYS A 123 16.38 -17.97 -28.53
CA LYS A 123 17.46 -18.79 -29.12
C LYS A 123 17.88 -19.95 -28.23
N LYS A 124 17.92 -19.75 -26.91
CA LYS A 124 18.32 -20.78 -25.93
C LYS A 124 17.20 -21.77 -25.61
N LYS A 125 15.96 -21.58 -26.11
CA LYS A 125 14.77 -22.37 -25.75
C LYS A 125 14.61 -22.49 -24.22
N LYS A 126 14.89 -21.40 -23.51
CA LYS A 126 14.73 -21.31 -22.06
C LYS A 126 13.67 -20.27 -21.77
N ASP A 127 12.81 -20.57 -20.80
CA ASP A 127 11.93 -19.55 -20.23
C ASP A 127 12.80 -18.47 -19.57
N PRO A 128 12.40 -17.19 -19.67
CA PRO A 128 13.07 -16.15 -18.91
C PRO A 128 12.93 -16.43 -17.40
N PRO A 129 13.81 -15.90 -16.54
CA PRO A 129 13.66 -16.06 -15.09
C PRO A 129 12.57 -15.12 -14.55
N PRO A 130 12.10 -15.34 -13.31
CA PRO A 130 11.34 -14.33 -12.57
C PRO A 130 12.05 -12.97 -12.53
N PRO A 131 11.31 -11.85 -12.62
CA PRO A 131 9.85 -11.76 -12.77
C PRO A 131 9.37 -11.77 -14.24
N TYR A 132 10.23 -12.05 -15.21
CA TYR A 132 9.93 -11.89 -16.64
C TYR A 132 9.21 -13.08 -17.27
N ASN A 133 8.99 -14.15 -16.52
CA ASN A 133 8.34 -15.38 -16.98
C ASN A 133 6.82 -15.35 -16.90
N ASP A 134 6.25 -14.37 -16.21
CA ASP A 134 4.81 -14.27 -15.98
C ASP A 134 4.43 -12.81 -15.75
N ARG A 135 3.46 -12.27 -16.50
CA ARG A 135 3.02 -10.88 -16.32
C ARG A 135 2.30 -10.66 -15.00
N ASN A 136 1.73 -11.71 -14.40
CA ASN A 136 1.05 -11.63 -13.11
C ASN A 136 2.00 -11.38 -11.94
N TRP A 137 3.33 -11.43 -12.16
CA TRP A 137 4.29 -10.93 -11.18
C TRP A 137 3.99 -9.49 -10.76
N VAL A 138 3.35 -8.68 -11.61
CA VAL A 138 3.04 -7.29 -11.27
C VAL A 138 2.12 -7.18 -10.05
N PHE A 139 1.26 -8.18 -9.80
CA PHE A 139 0.35 -8.19 -8.67
C PHE A 139 1.00 -8.57 -7.34
N GLU A 140 2.27 -9.01 -7.39
CA GLU A 140 3.12 -9.20 -6.21
C GLU A 140 3.79 -7.90 -5.76
N ALA A 141 3.62 -6.78 -6.47
CA ALA A 141 4.05 -5.49 -5.96
C ALA A 141 3.23 -5.09 -4.71
N ILE A 142 3.88 -4.35 -3.79
CA ILE A 142 3.21 -3.91 -2.56
C ILE A 142 2.12 -2.90 -2.91
N MET A 143 0.94 -3.06 -2.33
CA MET A 143 -0.18 -2.18 -2.63
C MET A 143 0.04 -0.79 -2.00
N PRO A 144 -0.01 0.30 -2.78
CA PRO A 144 -0.04 1.64 -2.21
C PRO A 144 -1.38 1.88 -1.52
N LEU A 145 -1.34 2.50 -0.34
CA LEU A 145 -2.49 3.01 0.40
C LEU A 145 -2.45 4.53 0.39
N PRO A 146 -3.04 5.21 -0.61
CA PRO A 146 -2.95 6.66 -0.69
C PRO A 146 -3.77 7.34 0.41
N GLN A 147 -3.28 8.45 0.95
CA GLN A 147 -3.94 9.22 2.01
C GLN A 147 -4.30 8.32 3.21
N ALA A 148 -3.34 7.52 3.66
CA ALA A 148 -3.54 6.54 4.72
C ALA A 148 -3.55 7.21 6.11
N HIS A 149 -4.44 6.75 6.98
CA HIS A 149 -4.61 7.25 8.34
C HIS A 149 -3.98 6.26 9.33
N LEU A 150 -2.92 6.69 9.99
CA LEU A 150 -2.16 5.90 10.95
C LEU A 150 -2.45 6.40 12.36
N TYR A 151 -2.90 5.48 13.22
CA TYR A 151 -3.23 5.77 14.61
C TYR A 151 -2.05 5.45 15.52
N GLN A 152 -1.68 6.40 16.38
CA GLN A 152 -0.48 6.32 17.20
C GLN A 152 -0.71 6.86 18.59
N ASN A 153 -0.06 6.25 19.57
CA ASN A 153 -0.03 6.78 20.93
C ASN A 153 1.05 7.86 21.01
N ASP A 154 0.74 8.99 21.64
CA ASP A 154 1.75 10.00 21.95
C ASP A 154 2.51 9.57 23.23
N PRO A 155 3.82 9.30 23.16
CA PRO A 155 4.60 8.86 24.31
C PRO A 155 4.79 9.95 25.36
N MET A 156 4.42 11.21 25.06
CA MET A 156 4.47 12.33 25.99
C MET A 156 3.14 12.57 26.71
N GLU A 157 2.08 11.83 26.38
CA GLU A 157 0.83 11.88 27.13
C GLU A 157 0.96 11.04 28.40
N ASP A 158 0.66 11.67 29.54
CA ASP A 158 0.69 11.03 30.86
C ASP A 158 -0.52 10.09 31.08
N ASP A 159 -1.60 10.32 30.34
CA ASP A 159 -2.84 9.57 30.46
C ASP A 159 -2.82 8.30 29.60
N PHE A 160 -3.18 7.17 30.22
CA PHE A 160 -3.42 5.95 29.46
C PHE A 160 -4.71 6.05 28.67
N HIS A 161 -4.60 5.99 27.34
CA HIS A 161 -5.74 5.81 26.46
C HIS A 161 -5.78 4.37 25.92
N PHE A 162 -6.95 3.74 26.03
CA PHE A 162 -7.17 2.39 25.48
C PHE A 162 -7.05 2.37 23.95
N ALA A 163 -7.56 3.42 23.30
CA ALA A 163 -7.45 3.64 21.86
C ALA A 163 -6.57 4.87 21.60
N PRO A 164 -5.71 4.83 20.56
CA PRO A 164 -4.95 6.01 20.17
C PRO A 164 -5.88 7.18 19.86
N ASN A 165 -5.65 8.31 20.52
CA ASN A 165 -6.38 9.56 20.28
C ASN A 165 -5.84 10.33 19.07
N ARG A 166 -4.61 10.01 18.65
CA ARG A 166 -3.90 10.72 17.59
C ARG A 166 -3.92 9.92 16.30
N MET A 167 -4.44 10.56 15.28
CA MET A 167 -4.43 10.08 13.92
C MET A 167 -3.51 10.98 13.08
N MET A 168 -2.67 10.35 12.28
CA MET A 168 -1.80 11.02 11.31
C MET A 168 -2.13 10.54 9.92
N LYS A 169 -2.32 11.50 9.01
CA LYS A 169 -2.45 11.20 7.59
C LYS A 169 -1.07 11.25 6.93
N VAL A 170 -0.78 10.24 6.12
CA VAL A 170 0.42 10.14 5.27
C VAL A 170 0.00 10.06 3.81
N ASP A 171 0.82 10.58 2.89
CA ASP A 171 0.44 10.62 1.47
C ASP A 171 0.29 9.22 0.86
N PHE A 172 1.21 8.31 1.18
CA PHE A 172 1.07 6.89 0.88
C PHE A 172 1.59 6.04 2.03
N ALA A 173 0.90 4.96 2.36
CA ALA A 173 1.42 3.89 3.21
C ALA A 173 1.56 2.58 2.43
N PHE A 174 2.50 1.75 2.86
CA PHE A 174 2.77 0.43 2.32
C PHE A 174 3.02 -0.53 3.49
N TRP A 175 2.40 -1.70 3.48
CA TRP A 175 2.69 -2.75 4.44
C TRP A 175 3.57 -3.82 3.80
N THR A 176 4.82 -3.95 4.27
CA THR A 176 5.82 -4.83 3.66
C THR A 176 5.79 -6.27 4.16
N GLY A 177 4.89 -6.60 5.09
CA GLY A 177 4.91 -7.85 5.84
C GLY A 177 5.71 -7.72 7.13
N GLU A 178 6.73 -6.86 7.16
CA GLU A 178 7.53 -6.64 8.36
C GLU A 178 7.22 -5.30 9.02
N ARG A 179 7.06 -4.25 8.20
CA ARG A 179 6.90 -2.87 8.68
C ARG A 179 5.99 -2.06 7.77
N LEU A 180 5.50 -0.95 8.34
CA LEU A 180 4.88 0.11 7.57
C LEU A 180 5.96 1.01 6.98
N VAL A 181 5.82 1.33 5.70
CA VAL A 181 6.59 2.36 5.02
C VAL A 181 5.61 3.48 4.66
N ALA A 182 5.85 4.68 5.16
CA ALA A 182 5.13 5.88 4.77
C ALA A 182 5.97 6.67 3.77
N VAL A 183 5.37 7.08 2.66
CA VAL A 183 5.96 8.01 1.71
C VAL A 183 5.24 9.35 1.85
N GLU A 184 6.01 10.40 2.14
CA GLU A 184 5.54 11.79 2.24
C GLU A 184 6.12 12.59 1.08
N ILE A 185 5.25 13.31 0.38
CA ILE A 185 5.63 14.11 -0.77
C ILE A 185 5.72 15.58 -0.34
N ASP A 186 6.93 16.00 -0.05
CA ASP A 186 7.18 17.28 0.58
C ASP A 186 7.19 18.43 -0.44
N GLY A 187 6.35 19.42 -0.16
CA GLY A 187 6.36 20.72 -0.82
C GLY A 187 7.38 21.69 -0.23
N SER A 188 7.70 22.73 -0.99
CA SER A 188 8.70 23.77 -0.63
C SER A 188 8.33 24.62 0.59
N SER A 189 7.16 24.44 1.20
CA SER A 189 6.59 25.38 2.16
C SER A 189 6.49 24.88 3.61
N HIS A 190 6.78 23.61 3.92
CA HIS A 190 6.50 23.06 5.26
C HIS A 190 7.57 22.15 5.87
N SER A 191 8.64 21.82 5.14
CA SER A 191 9.76 21.03 5.67
C SER A 191 10.42 21.76 6.84
N GLY A 192 10.43 21.13 8.01
CA GLY A 192 11.02 21.68 9.24
C GLY A 192 10.07 22.47 10.14
N SER A 193 8.78 22.53 9.83
CA SER A 193 7.78 23.03 10.80
C SER A 193 7.71 22.11 12.02
N GLU A 194 7.36 22.67 13.20
CA GLU A 194 7.23 21.90 14.44
C GLU A 194 6.24 20.72 14.29
N ALA A 195 5.13 20.96 13.60
CA ALA A 195 4.13 19.93 13.31
C ALA A 195 4.70 18.77 12.48
N HIS A 196 5.55 19.08 11.48
CA HIS A 196 6.21 18.08 10.65
C HIS A 196 7.22 17.26 11.45
N ILE A 197 8.08 17.93 12.23
CA ILE A 197 9.06 17.26 13.10
C ILE A 197 8.35 16.34 14.10
N HIS A 198 7.24 16.80 14.66
CA HIS A 198 6.45 16.02 15.60
C HIS A 198 5.79 14.80 14.93
N LYS A 199 5.23 14.99 13.72
CA LYS A 199 4.67 13.91 12.90
C LYS A 199 5.72 12.83 12.61
N ASP A 200 6.87 13.22 12.07
CA ASP A 200 7.94 12.27 11.72
C ASP A 200 8.45 11.49 12.93
N ARG A 201 8.65 12.19 14.05
CA ARG A 201 9.10 11.57 15.29
C ARG A 201 8.13 10.50 15.77
N LEU A 202 6.83 10.77 15.73
CA LEU A 202 5.81 9.82 16.18
C LEU A 202 5.70 8.62 15.22
N LEU A 203 5.75 8.86 13.90
CA LEU A 203 5.78 7.80 12.90
C LEU A 203 6.97 6.85 13.12
N GLN A 204 8.17 7.41 13.23
CA GLN A 204 9.39 6.62 13.44
C GLN A 204 9.35 5.83 14.75
N ARG A 205 8.89 6.46 15.85
CA ARG A 205 8.74 5.76 17.14
C ARG A 205 7.72 4.62 17.09
N SER A 206 6.73 4.73 16.22
CA SER A 206 5.74 3.68 15.97
C SER A 206 6.25 2.56 15.05
N GLY A 207 7.54 2.59 14.69
CA GLY A 207 8.15 1.61 13.80
C GLY A 207 7.81 1.81 12.31
N VAL A 208 7.26 2.97 11.94
CA VAL A 208 6.98 3.32 10.56
C VAL A 208 8.26 3.90 9.94
N GLN A 209 8.71 3.32 8.82
CA GLN A 209 9.79 3.89 8.02
C GLN A 209 9.22 5.04 7.17
N VAL A 210 9.65 6.27 7.43
CA VAL A 210 9.20 7.44 6.65
C VAL A 210 10.21 7.74 5.55
N ILE A 211 9.73 7.92 4.33
CA ILE A 211 10.50 8.30 3.15
C ILE A 211 9.95 9.62 2.64
N HIS A 212 10.76 10.67 2.74
CA HIS A 212 10.44 11.97 2.21
C HIS A 212 10.91 12.07 0.77
N ILE A 213 10.03 12.50 -0.12
CA ILE A 213 10.34 12.73 -1.53
C ILE A 213 9.94 14.16 -1.86
N LEU A 214 10.89 14.97 -2.30
CA LEU A 214 10.58 16.36 -2.62
C LEU A 214 9.83 16.45 -3.97
N ASN A 215 8.91 17.40 -4.08
CA ASN A 215 8.19 17.68 -5.34
C ASN A 215 9.13 17.88 -6.55
N ASN A 216 10.26 18.56 -6.32
CA ASN A 216 11.25 18.79 -7.37
C ASN A 216 12.02 17.51 -7.77
N GLU A 217 12.11 16.51 -6.90
CA GLU A 217 12.74 15.23 -7.21
C GLU A 217 11.85 14.38 -8.10
N ILE A 218 10.55 14.34 -7.82
CA ILE A 218 9.55 13.65 -8.65
C ILE A 218 9.61 14.19 -10.09
N THR A 219 9.52 15.52 -10.23
CA THR A 219 9.51 16.17 -11.54
C THR A 219 10.85 16.06 -12.27
N LYS A 220 11.98 16.19 -11.56
CA LYS A 220 13.32 16.17 -12.17
C LYS A 220 13.84 14.77 -12.49
N TYR A 221 13.59 13.80 -11.61
CA TYR A 221 14.20 12.48 -11.68
C TYR A 221 13.24 11.37 -12.11
N GLY A 222 11.92 11.61 -12.06
CA GLY A 222 10.89 10.68 -12.50
C GLY A 222 11.08 9.29 -11.89
N MET A 223 11.13 8.27 -12.73
CA MET A 223 11.25 6.87 -12.31
C MET A 223 12.45 6.57 -11.39
N LYS A 224 13.53 7.35 -11.47
CA LYS A 224 14.71 7.15 -10.62
C LYS A 224 14.39 7.35 -9.13
N VAL A 225 13.36 8.13 -8.80
CA VAL A 225 12.85 8.28 -7.43
C VAL A 225 12.45 6.93 -6.87
N ILE A 226 11.66 6.16 -7.62
CA ILE A 226 11.18 4.84 -7.21
C ILE A 226 12.38 3.89 -6.98
N HIS A 227 13.28 3.80 -7.96
CA HIS A 227 14.43 2.89 -7.88
C HIS A 227 15.43 3.20 -6.75
N ARG A 228 15.59 4.48 -6.40
CA ARG A 228 16.68 4.92 -5.52
C ARG A 228 16.24 5.22 -4.10
N LEU A 229 14.98 5.64 -3.92
CA LEU A 229 14.48 6.07 -2.62
C LEU A 229 13.59 5.01 -1.96
N LEU A 230 12.87 4.19 -2.75
CA LEU A 230 12.05 3.13 -2.16
C LEU A 230 12.90 1.91 -1.80
N PRO A 231 12.54 1.20 -0.73
CA PRO A 231 13.35 0.13 -0.19
C PRO A 231 13.27 -1.13 -1.08
N PRO A 232 14.23 -2.07 -0.97
CA PRO A 232 14.31 -3.25 -1.84
C PRO A 232 13.06 -4.13 -1.85
N GLU A 233 12.33 -4.22 -0.74
CA GLU A 233 11.09 -4.99 -0.61
C GLU A 233 10.01 -4.48 -1.57
N MET A 234 10.02 -3.17 -1.86
CA MET A 234 9.13 -2.52 -2.83
C MET A 234 9.68 -2.58 -4.25
N THR A 235 11.00 -2.55 -4.44
CA THR A 235 11.66 -2.49 -5.76
C THR A 235 12.20 -3.85 -6.25
N GLN A 236 12.00 -4.90 -5.47
CA GLN A 236 12.39 -6.27 -5.79
C GLN A 236 11.30 -7.21 -5.28
N PHE A 237 10.05 -6.78 -5.40
CA PHE A 237 8.88 -7.43 -4.79
C PHE A 237 8.76 -8.91 -5.15
N TRP A 238 9.21 -9.31 -6.34
CA TRP A 238 9.22 -10.71 -6.79
C TRP A 238 10.18 -11.61 -6.00
N LYS A 239 11.19 -11.06 -5.33
CA LYS A 239 12.11 -11.84 -4.49
C LYS A 239 11.52 -12.25 -3.15
N SER A 240 10.55 -11.46 -2.66
CA SER A 240 9.87 -11.67 -1.39
C SER A 240 8.55 -12.43 -1.51
N SER A 241 8.19 -12.87 -2.72
CA SER A 241 6.99 -13.66 -2.92
C SER A 241 7.31 -15.11 -2.54
N GLU A 242 6.81 -15.53 -1.38
CA GLU A 242 6.89 -16.92 -0.92
C GLU A 242 5.87 -17.84 -1.62
N GLU A 243 4.94 -17.25 -2.36
CA GLU A 243 3.82 -17.97 -2.94
C GLU A 243 4.05 -18.33 -4.40
N ASN A 244 3.70 -19.56 -4.75
CA ASN A 244 3.57 -20.00 -6.15
C ASN A 244 2.34 -19.40 -6.84
N TYR A 245 1.51 -18.64 -6.11
CA TYR A 245 0.23 -18.15 -6.57
C TYR A 245 0.28 -16.65 -6.85
N ARG A 246 0.12 -16.29 -8.13
CA ARG A 246 0.10 -14.92 -8.64
C ARG A 246 -1.24 -14.69 -9.32
N SER A 247 -2.24 -14.31 -8.54
CA SER A 247 -3.58 -14.04 -9.08
C SER A 247 -3.73 -12.60 -9.49
N ASN A 248 -4.27 -12.41 -10.69
CA ASN A 248 -4.89 -11.15 -11.05
C ASN A 248 -6.12 -10.93 -10.16
N PRO A 249 -6.20 -9.81 -9.40
CA PRO A 249 -7.33 -9.57 -8.50
C PRO A 249 -8.65 -9.34 -9.21
N LEU A 250 -8.62 -9.13 -10.53
CA LEU A 250 -9.80 -8.90 -11.39
C LEU A 250 -10.11 -10.09 -12.30
N ASP A 251 -9.47 -11.24 -12.09
CA ASP A 251 -9.76 -12.47 -12.83
C ASP A 251 -10.63 -13.38 -11.96
N GLU A 252 -11.94 -13.44 -12.27
CA GLU A 252 -12.91 -14.29 -11.56
C GLU A 252 -12.86 -15.76 -12.04
N THR A 253 -12.06 -16.08 -13.06
CA THR A 253 -12.00 -17.42 -13.66
C THR A 253 -11.20 -18.42 -12.85
N ILE A 254 -10.58 -18.00 -11.75
CA ILE A 254 -9.99 -18.89 -10.75
C ILE A 254 -11.01 -19.06 -9.61
N PRO A 255 -11.86 -20.11 -9.64
CA PRO A 255 -12.72 -20.41 -8.53
C PRO A 255 -11.83 -20.88 -7.38
N PHE A 256 -12.06 -20.32 -6.19
CA PHE A 256 -11.48 -20.78 -4.94
C PHE A 256 -11.65 -22.29 -4.73
#